data_AF-A0A374EHE6-F1
#
_entry.id   AF-A0A374EHE6-F1
#
_cell.length_a   1.000
_cell.length_b   1.000
_cell.length_c   1.000
_cell.angle_alpha   90.00
_cell.angle_beta   90.00
_cell.angle_gamma   90.00
#
_symmetry.space_group_name_H-M   'P 1'
#
loop_
_entity.id
_entity.type
_entity.pdbx_description
1 polymer ?
#
loop_
_entity_poly.entity_id
_entity_poly.type
_entity_poly.pdbx_seq_one_letter_code
_entity_poly.pdbx_strand_id
1 'polypeptide(L)'
;MEGFSMKKSNRKGFTLVELVVVIAIIGILAAILVPTMMNYVKKSKLKTANSNAKLVFTTVNNEAADLLVNGETVGSGDGQTAAVNIKTTLGALTGTTTADKLGKAVYEALKDNGDGAGWCVYSIGTSGNVEYAQWSDVPTPTSGVLGQYPDPCKDPDKANHDFGSKVTSW
;
A
#
# COMPACT_ATOMS: atom_id res chain seq x y z
N MET A 1 47.90 54.64 -25.94
CA MET A 1 46.63 54.93 -25.24
C MET A 1 45.58 54.00 -25.84
N GLU A 2 45.37 52.82 -25.27
CA GLU A 2 44.27 51.93 -25.70
C GLU A 2 43.06 52.18 -24.80
N GLY A 3 41.95 52.60 -25.42
CA GLY A 3 40.68 52.80 -24.73
C GLY A 3 39.94 51.46 -24.57
N PHE A 4 39.73 51.04 -23.33
CA PHE A 4 38.94 49.85 -23.01
C PHE A 4 37.45 50.14 -23.26
N SER A 5 36.92 49.68 -24.39
CA SER A 5 35.50 49.82 -24.73
C SER A 5 34.65 48.81 -23.95
N MET A 6 33.97 49.30 -22.92
CA MET A 6 33.10 48.49 -22.06
C MET A 6 31.76 48.23 -22.77
N LYS A 7 31.61 47.03 -23.36
CA LYS A 7 30.35 46.56 -23.95
C LYS A 7 29.26 46.53 -22.86
N LYS A 8 28.28 47.44 -22.96
CA LYS A 8 27.09 47.48 -22.10
C LYS A 8 26.26 46.21 -22.35
N SER A 9 26.34 45.24 -21.45
CA SER A 9 25.46 44.06 -21.48
C SER A 9 24.02 44.51 -21.21
N ASN A 10 23.16 44.43 -22.22
CA ASN A 10 21.75 44.79 -22.14
C ASN A 10 21.00 43.73 -21.33
N ARG A 11 21.04 43.82 -20.00
CA ARG A 11 20.30 42.93 -19.12
C ARG A 11 18.82 43.29 -19.19
N LYS A 12 18.06 42.54 -19.99
CA LYS A 12 16.59 42.60 -19.97
C LYS A 12 16.13 42.10 -18.59
N GLY A 13 15.60 43.01 -17.77
CA GLY A 13 14.99 42.66 -16.48
C GLY A 13 13.62 42.05 -16.68
N PHE A 14 13.25 41.11 -15.80
CA PHE A 14 11.91 40.55 -15.72
C PHE A 14 10.94 41.63 -15.22
N THR A 15 9.79 41.81 -15.88
CA THR A 15 8.80 42.80 -15.45
C THR A 15 7.92 42.26 -14.32
N LEU A 16 7.46 43.13 -13.43
CA LEU A 16 6.50 42.74 -12.38
C LEU A 16 5.18 42.23 -12.98
N VAL A 17 4.79 42.75 -14.15
CA VAL A 17 3.59 42.33 -14.87
C VAL A 17 3.72 40.89 -15.36
N GLU A 18 4.88 40.51 -15.93
CA GLU A 18 5.16 39.12 -16.32
C GLU A 18 5.06 38.19 -15.11
N LEU A 19 5.53 38.61 -13.93
CA LEU A 19 5.44 37.80 -12.73
C LEU A 19 4.00 37.63 -12.23
N VAL A 20 3.20 38.70 -12.25
CA VAL A 20 1.80 38.68 -11.80
C VAL A 20 0.93 37.79 -12.70
N VAL A 21 1.12 37.84 -14.02
CA VAL A 21 0.38 36.99 -14.95
C VAL A 21 0.74 35.51 -14.75
N VAL A 22 2.01 35.19 -14.49
CA VAL A 22 2.46 33.81 -14.28
C VAL A 22 1.83 33.22 -13.02
N ILE A 23 1.84 33.93 -11.89
CA ILE A 23 1.23 33.42 -10.65
C ILE A 23 -0.30 33.29 -10.78
N ALA A 24 -0.95 34.14 -11.57
CA ALA A 24 -2.39 34.05 -11.84
C ALA A 24 -2.73 32.75 -12.60
N ILE A 25 -1.95 32.41 -13.64
CA ILE A 25 -2.14 31.17 -14.40
C ILE A 25 -1.85 29.95 -13.52
N ILE A 26 -0.76 29.96 -12.74
CA ILE A 26 -0.43 28.88 -11.80
C ILE A 26 -1.55 28.68 -10.77
N GLY A 27 -2.13 29.77 -10.27
CA GLY A 27 -3.25 29.72 -9.33
C GLY A 27 -4.49 28.99 -9.89
N ILE A 28 -4.85 29.29 -11.14
CA ILE A 28 -5.98 28.63 -11.82
C ILE A 28 -5.71 27.14 -12.03
N LEU A 29 -4.50 26.78 -12.48
CA LEU A 29 -4.12 25.38 -12.70
C LEU A 29 -4.11 24.60 -11.37
N ALA A 30 -3.55 25.19 -10.32
CA ALA A 30 -3.49 24.56 -9.00
C ALA A 30 -4.88 24.29 -8.42
N ALA A 31 -5.84 25.21 -8.59
CA ALA A 31 -7.21 25.06 -8.09
C ALA A 31 -7.92 23.81 -8.62
N ILE A 32 -7.67 23.44 -9.88
CA ILE A 32 -8.26 22.25 -10.51
C ILE A 32 -7.41 20.99 -10.22
N LEU A 33 -6.09 21.14 -10.23
CA LEU A 33 -5.15 20.02 -10.11
C LEU A 33 -5.13 19.41 -8.70
N VAL A 34 -5.17 20.23 -7.65
CA VAL A 34 -5.07 19.74 -6.26
C VAL A 34 -6.17 18.73 -5.90
N PRO A 35 -7.48 19.03 -6.05
CA PRO A 35 -8.52 18.07 -5.68
C PRO A 35 -8.53 16.82 -6.57
N THR A 36 -8.22 16.96 -7.86
CA THR A 36 -8.18 15.82 -8.79
C THR A 36 -7.02 14.88 -8.47
N MET A 37 -5.83 15.41 -8.15
CA MET A 37 -4.67 14.64 -7.73
C MET A 37 -4.90 13.93 -6.40
N MET A 38 -5.53 14.58 -5.41
CA MET A 38 -5.88 13.95 -4.13
C MET A 38 -6.77 12.70 -4.34
N ASN A 39 -7.80 12.81 -5.17
CA ASN A 39 -8.68 11.69 -5.48
C ASN A 39 -7.96 10.58 -6.26
N TYR A 40 -7.05 10.94 -7.18
CA TYR A 40 -6.23 9.98 -7.90
C TYR A 40 -5.31 9.19 -6.94
N VAL A 41 -4.65 9.88 -6.01
CA VAL A 41 -3.79 9.24 -5.01
C VAL A 41 -4.60 8.30 -4.11
N LYS A 42 -5.77 8.71 -3.62
CA LYS A 42 -6.67 7.83 -2.84
C LYS A 42 -7.03 6.55 -3.61
N LYS A 43 -7.47 6.68 -4.87
CA LYS A 43 -7.80 5.53 -5.74
C LYS A 43 -6.60 4.63 -6.00
N SER A 44 -5.43 5.22 -6.21
CA SER A 44 -4.18 4.47 -6.41
C SER A 44 -3.82 3.68 -5.16
N LYS A 45 -3.89 4.31 -3.97
CA LYS A 45 -3.66 3.62 -2.68
C LYS A 45 -4.61 2.44 -2.49
N LEU A 46 -5.91 2.64 -2.75
CA LEU A 46 -6.90 1.56 -2.65
C LEU A 46 -6.60 0.41 -3.61
N LYS A 47 -6.23 0.73 -4.86
CA LYS A 47 -5.86 -0.29 -5.84
C LYS A 47 -4.64 -1.10 -5.39
N THR A 48 -3.62 -0.43 -4.87
CA THR A 48 -2.43 -1.08 -4.30
C THR A 48 -2.83 -1.97 -3.12
N ALA A 49 -3.65 -1.45 -2.20
CA ALA A 49 -4.07 -2.18 -1.01
C ALA A 49 -4.84 -3.46 -1.37
N ASN A 50 -5.83 -3.36 -2.26
CA ASN A 50 -6.58 -4.51 -2.75
C ASN A 50 -5.70 -5.52 -3.50
N SER A 51 -4.71 -5.04 -4.26
CA SER A 51 -3.78 -5.91 -5.00
C SER A 51 -2.86 -6.68 -4.04
N ASN A 52 -2.35 -6.00 -3.02
CA ASN A 52 -1.53 -6.63 -1.99
C ASN A 52 -2.36 -7.61 -1.15
N ALA A 53 -3.59 -7.26 -0.76
CA ALA A 53 -4.48 -8.18 -0.06
C ALA A 53 -4.77 -9.45 -0.89
N LYS A 54 -4.99 -9.30 -2.20
CA LYS A 54 -5.13 -10.46 -3.11
C LYS A 54 -3.85 -11.29 -3.19
N LEU A 55 -2.68 -10.65 -3.26
CA LEU A 55 -1.40 -11.35 -3.25
C LEU A 55 -1.22 -12.16 -1.96
N VAL A 56 -1.47 -11.56 -0.80
CA VAL A 56 -1.48 -12.27 0.50
C VAL A 56 -2.42 -13.48 0.43
N PHE A 57 -3.67 -13.28 -0.01
CA PHE A 57 -4.65 -14.35 -0.09
C PHE A 57 -4.16 -15.53 -0.95
N THR A 58 -3.65 -15.24 -2.15
CA THR A 58 -3.19 -16.28 -3.08
C THR A 58 -1.94 -16.99 -2.55
N THR A 59 -0.98 -16.25 -2.00
CA THR A 59 0.23 -16.83 -1.41
C THR A 59 -0.10 -17.75 -0.24
N VAL A 60 -0.93 -17.29 0.69
CA VAL A 60 -1.36 -18.10 1.84
C VAL A 60 -2.13 -19.34 1.39
N ASN A 61 -2.97 -19.23 0.36
CA ASN A 61 -3.74 -20.36 -0.15
C ASN A 61 -2.82 -21.43 -0.78
N ASN A 62 -1.84 -21.00 -1.57
CA ASN A 62 -0.87 -21.92 -2.19
C ASN A 62 -0.02 -22.62 -1.12
N GLU A 63 0.52 -21.85 -0.17
CA GLU A 63 1.33 -22.41 0.92
C GLU A 63 0.50 -23.34 1.81
N ALA A 64 -0.73 -22.97 2.17
CA ALA A 64 -1.63 -23.82 2.94
C ALA A 64 -1.93 -25.15 2.23
N ALA A 65 -2.10 -25.12 0.90
CA ALA A 65 -2.31 -26.33 0.10
C ALA A 65 -1.06 -27.23 0.11
N ASP A 66 0.13 -26.65 -0.05
CA ASP A 66 1.39 -27.40 -0.02
C ASP A 66 1.65 -28.03 1.36
N LEU A 67 1.35 -27.30 2.44
CA LEU A 67 1.45 -27.82 3.82
C LEU A 67 0.49 -29.00 4.05
N LEU A 68 -0.75 -28.89 3.56
CA LEU A 68 -1.73 -29.97 3.65
C LEU A 68 -1.27 -31.22 2.87
N VAL A 69 -0.70 -31.04 1.67
CA VAL A 69 -0.14 -32.14 0.87
C VAL A 69 1.03 -32.82 1.60
N ASN A 70 1.83 -32.05 2.33
CA ASN A 70 2.92 -32.57 3.16
C ASN A 70 2.43 -33.20 4.49
N GLY A 71 1.12 -33.30 4.70
CA GLY A 71 0.51 -33.91 5.89
C GLY A 71 0.48 -33.01 7.12
N GLU A 72 0.79 -31.72 6.96
CA GLU A 72 0.69 -30.73 8.04
C GLU A 72 -0.77 -30.26 8.19
N THR A 73 -1.18 -30.00 9.43
CA THR A 73 -2.50 -29.44 9.71
C THR A 73 -2.46 -27.93 9.56
N VAL A 74 -3.40 -27.37 8.82
CA VAL A 74 -3.62 -25.92 8.68
C VAL A 74 -5.01 -25.56 9.19
N GLY A 75 -5.11 -24.67 10.17
CA GLY A 75 -6.40 -24.27 10.73
C GLY A 75 -6.45 -22.84 11.28
N SER A 76 -7.56 -22.50 11.95
CA SER A 76 -7.86 -21.14 12.44
C SER A 76 -6.89 -20.59 13.49
N GLY A 77 -6.01 -21.42 14.07
CA GLY A 77 -4.91 -21.00 14.94
C GLY A 77 -3.62 -20.61 14.19
N ASP A 78 -3.52 -20.96 12.91
CA ASP A 78 -2.37 -20.66 12.04
C ASP A 78 -2.58 -19.39 11.19
N GLY A 79 -3.79 -18.81 11.25
CA GLY A 79 -4.16 -17.55 10.62
C GLY A 79 -3.74 -16.34 11.46
N GLN A 80 -3.20 -15.30 10.82
CA GLN A 80 -2.90 -14.04 11.52
C GLN A 80 -4.19 -13.36 11.97
N THR A 81 -4.41 -13.27 13.28
CA THR A 81 -5.60 -12.63 13.88
C THR A 81 -5.40 -11.15 14.22
N ALA A 82 -4.17 -10.66 14.13
CA ALA A 82 -3.79 -9.27 14.35
C ALA A 82 -2.87 -8.79 13.23
N ALA A 83 -2.86 -7.48 12.98
CA ALA A 83 -1.99 -6.87 11.99
C ALA A 83 -0.52 -7.13 12.31
N VAL A 84 0.21 -7.69 11.35
CA VAL A 84 1.65 -7.89 11.46
C VAL A 84 2.36 -7.08 10.39
N ASN A 85 3.43 -6.39 10.77
CA ASN A 85 4.29 -5.72 9.80
C ASN A 85 5.12 -6.76 9.07
N ILE A 86 4.89 -6.86 7.76
CA ILE A 86 5.45 -7.91 6.91
C ILE A 86 6.98 -7.95 6.99
N LYS A 87 7.64 -6.79 7.02
CA LYS A 87 9.11 -6.70 7.05
C LYS A 87 9.68 -7.17 8.39
N THR A 88 8.95 -6.93 9.49
CA THR A 88 9.36 -7.42 10.82
C THR A 88 9.11 -8.91 10.98
N THR A 89 8.17 -9.50 10.23
CA THR A 89 7.80 -10.92 10.34
C THR A 89 9.00 -11.83 10.10
N LEU A 90 9.91 -11.53 9.17
CA LEU A 90 11.13 -12.34 8.95
C LEU A 90 11.96 -12.54 10.23
N GLY A 91 12.03 -11.54 11.11
CA GLY A 91 12.80 -11.62 12.36
C GLY A 91 12.18 -12.54 13.43
N ALA A 92 10.91 -12.88 13.29
CA ALA A 92 10.15 -13.68 14.26
C ALA A 92 9.85 -15.11 13.75
N LEU A 93 9.90 -15.35 12.44
CA LEU A 93 9.50 -16.63 11.84
C LEU A 93 10.69 -17.57 11.76
N THR A 94 10.61 -18.70 12.46
CA THR A 94 11.65 -19.74 12.44
C THR A 94 11.46 -20.75 11.31
N GLY A 95 10.30 -20.73 10.65
CA GLY A 95 9.90 -21.70 9.62
C GLY A 95 9.54 -23.07 10.19
N THR A 96 9.30 -23.16 11.50
CA THR A 96 9.10 -24.43 12.20
C THR A 96 7.63 -24.78 12.36
N THR A 97 6.77 -23.79 12.62
CA THR A 97 5.32 -23.97 12.76
C THR A 97 4.60 -23.72 11.43
N THR A 98 3.39 -24.23 11.26
CA THR A 98 2.52 -23.92 10.12
C THR A 98 2.32 -22.40 9.99
N ALA A 99 2.00 -21.71 11.10
CA ALA A 99 1.89 -20.26 11.15
C ALA A 99 3.18 -19.55 10.68
N ASP A 100 4.36 -20.07 11.07
CA ASP A 100 5.64 -19.51 10.67
C ASP A 100 5.88 -19.61 9.16
N LYS A 101 5.55 -20.76 8.58
CA LYS A 101 5.72 -21.03 7.14
C LYS A 101 4.79 -20.15 6.32
N LEU A 102 3.52 -20.03 6.71
CA LEU A 102 2.55 -19.14 6.08
C LEU A 102 2.98 -17.67 6.16
N GLY A 103 3.40 -17.21 7.34
CA GLY A 103 3.92 -15.85 7.52
C GLY A 103 5.16 -15.59 6.67
N LYS A 104 6.03 -16.60 6.52
CA LYS A 104 7.24 -16.51 5.72
C LYS A 104 6.93 -16.43 4.23
N ALA A 105 6.00 -17.23 3.73
CA ALA A 105 5.53 -17.17 2.35
C ALA A 105 4.99 -15.77 2.02
N VAL A 106 4.17 -15.19 2.92
CA VAL A 106 3.67 -13.81 2.76
C VAL A 106 4.79 -12.79 2.76
N TYR A 107 5.78 -12.92 3.65
CA TYR A 107 6.97 -12.10 3.63
C TYR A 107 7.71 -12.19 2.29
N GLU A 108 7.99 -13.39 1.81
CA GLU A 108 8.71 -13.60 0.55
C GLU A 108 7.97 -13.00 -0.65
N ALA A 109 6.64 -13.04 -0.65
CA ALA A 109 5.82 -12.44 -1.69
C ALA A 109 5.83 -10.90 -1.69
N LEU A 110 6.10 -10.26 -0.55
CA LEU A 110 5.95 -8.80 -0.37
C LEU A 110 7.22 -8.06 0.03
N LYS A 111 8.32 -8.76 0.34
CA LYS A 111 9.59 -8.17 0.81
C LYS A 111 10.18 -7.17 -0.19
N ASP A 112 9.95 -7.37 -1.47
CA ASP A 112 10.51 -6.54 -2.55
C ASP A 112 9.84 -5.16 -2.63
N ASN A 113 8.70 -4.97 -1.94
CA ASN A 113 8.06 -3.66 -1.78
C ASN A 113 8.79 -2.75 -0.77
N GLY A 114 9.86 -3.24 -0.13
CA GLY A 114 10.68 -2.46 0.80
C GLY A 114 9.89 -1.92 1.99
N ASP A 115 10.03 -0.63 2.27
CA ASP A 115 9.29 0.03 3.35
C ASP A 115 7.78 0.14 3.06
N GLY A 116 7.37 -0.09 1.81
CA GLY A 116 5.98 -0.20 1.37
C GLY A 116 5.39 -1.60 1.49
N ALA A 117 6.09 -2.57 2.09
CA ALA A 117 5.54 -3.92 2.31
C ALA A 117 4.28 -3.88 3.19
N GLY A 118 4.16 -2.91 4.10
CA GLY A 118 2.96 -2.65 4.87
C GLY A 118 2.65 -3.71 5.93
N TRP A 119 1.38 -3.76 6.30
CA TRP A 119 0.82 -4.64 7.32
C TRP A 119 -0.21 -5.57 6.69
N CYS A 120 -0.28 -6.81 7.16
CA CYS A 120 -1.28 -7.77 6.70
C CYS A 120 -1.95 -8.52 7.85
N VAL A 121 -3.14 -9.05 7.53
CA VAL A 121 -3.93 -9.99 8.32
C VAL A 121 -4.54 -11.00 7.36
N TYR A 122 -4.67 -12.26 7.75
CA TYR A 122 -5.41 -13.25 6.97
C TYR A 122 -6.04 -14.30 7.88
N SER A 123 -7.22 -14.78 7.47
CA SER A 123 -7.90 -15.88 8.16
C SER A 123 -7.89 -17.12 7.30
N ILE A 124 -7.64 -18.26 7.95
CA ILE A 124 -7.71 -19.58 7.35
C ILE A 124 -8.74 -20.39 8.14
N GLY A 125 -9.64 -21.05 7.41
CA GLY A 125 -10.60 -21.98 7.98
C GLY A 125 -9.91 -23.25 8.47
N THR A 126 -10.65 -24.09 9.20
CA THR A 126 -10.16 -25.37 9.74
C THR A 126 -9.79 -26.40 8.66
N SER A 127 -10.16 -26.16 7.41
CA SER A 127 -9.86 -27.02 6.26
C SER A 127 -8.71 -26.48 5.40
N GLY A 128 -7.93 -25.52 5.91
CA GLY A 128 -6.84 -24.88 5.16
C GLY A 128 -7.29 -23.87 4.10
N ASN A 129 -8.60 -23.66 3.93
CA ASN A 129 -9.12 -22.67 3.00
C ASN A 129 -8.94 -21.25 3.53
N VAL A 130 -8.35 -20.35 2.75
CA VAL A 130 -8.25 -18.94 3.12
C VAL A 130 -9.63 -18.28 3.00
N GLU A 131 -10.08 -17.63 4.07
CA GLU A 131 -11.41 -17.00 4.13
C GLU A 131 -11.37 -15.55 3.65
N TYR A 132 -10.33 -14.83 4.07
CA TYR A 132 -10.04 -13.47 3.65
C TYR A 132 -8.58 -13.13 3.94
N ALA A 133 -8.09 -12.10 3.24
CA ALA A 133 -6.85 -11.42 3.58
C ALA A 133 -7.07 -9.91 3.51
N GLN A 134 -6.36 -9.19 4.38
CA GLN A 134 -6.38 -7.75 4.50
C GLN A 134 -4.96 -7.20 4.43
N TRP A 135 -4.83 -6.00 3.89
CA TRP A 135 -3.56 -5.28 3.81
C TRP A 135 -3.76 -3.78 4.03
N SER A 136 -2.79 -3.12 4.65
CA SER A 136 -2.76 -1.66 4.81
C SER A 136 -1.32 -1.12 4.82
N ASP A 137 -1.15 0.14 4.44
CA ASP A 137 0.12 0.86 4.56
C ASP A 137 0.47 1.19 6.03
N VAL A 138 -0.51 1.17 6.93
CA VAL A 138 -0.38 1.47 8.37
C VAL A 138 -1.01 0.36 9.21
N PRO A 139 -0.53 0.14 10.46
CA PRO A 139 -1.04 -0.93 11.35
C PRO A 139 -2.49 -0.74 11.77
N THR A 140 -2.95 0.50 11.79
CA THR A 140 -4.31 0.88 12.16
C THR A 140 -4.71 2.00 11.22
N PRO A 141 -5.56 1.74 10.22
CA PRO A 141 -6.02 2.75 9.28
C PRO A 141 -7.00 3.70 9.99
N THR A 142 -6.45 4.59 10.79
CA THR A 142 -7.07 5.88 11.11
C THR A 142 -6.80 6.89 10.00
N SER A 143 -5.69 6.71 9.28
CA SER A 143 -5.23 7.53 8.15
C SER A 143 -4.80 6.70 6.92
N GLY A 144 -5.03 5.39 6.97
CA GLY A 144 -4.58 4.40 5.99
C GLY A 144 -5.68 3.95 5.04
N VAL A 145 -5.34 2.98 4.20
CA VAL A 145 -6.31 2.35 3.30
C VAL A 145 -6.29 0.84 3.48
N LEU A 146 -7.40 0.29 3.93
CA LEU A 146 -7.60 -1.15 4.05
C LEU A 146 -7.98 -1.72 2.68
N GLY A 147 -7.13 -2.60 2.17
CA GLY A 147 -7.45 -3.49 1.08
C GLY A 147 -7.91 -4.83 1.62
N GLN A 148 -8.83 -5.50 0.91
CA GLN A 148 -9.28 -6.84 1.25
C GLN A 148 -9.47 -7.69 0.00
N TYR A 149 -9.32 -9.00 0.15
CA TYR A 149 -9.73 -10.00 -0.84
C TYR A 149 -10.38 -11.19 -0.11
N PRO A 150 -11.42 -11.85 -0.65
CA PRO A 150 -12.04 -11.71 -1.98
C PRO A 150 -13.02 -10.55 -2.16
N ASP A 151 -13.42 -9.86 -1.09
CA ASP A 151 -14.41 -8.78 -1.14
C ASP A 151 -13.71 -7.40 -1.03
N PRO A 152 -13.10 -6.88 -2.11
CA PRO A 152 -12.34 -5.63 -2.08
C PRO A 152 -13.24 -4.40 -1.97
N CYS A 153 -12.71 -3.37 -1.33
CA CYS A 153 -13.34 -2.06 -1.35
C CYS A 153 -13.28 -1.47 -2.75
N LYS A 154 -14.39 -0.87 -3.21
CA LYS A 154 -14.49 -0.19 -4.51
C LYS A 154 -14.48 1.33 -4.39
N ASP A 155 -14.69 1.85 -3.18
CA ASP A 155 -14.83 3.27 -2.89
C ASP A 155 -13.71 3.74 -1.94
N PRO A 156 -12.78 4.61 -2.39
CA PRO A 156 -11.68 5.07 -1.56
C PRO A 156 -12.11 5.79 -0.28
N ASP A 157 -13.28 6.43 -0.28
CA ASP A 157 -13.75 7.17 0.88
C ASP A 157 -14.33 6.24 1.97
N LYS A 158 -14.54 4.97 1.63
CA LYS A 158 -14.97 3.91 2.55
C LYS A 158 -13.89 2.89 2.88
N ALA A 159 -12.66 3.14 2.46
CA ALA A 159 -11.58 2.18 2.63
C ALA A 159 -10.85 2.32 3.98
N ASN A 160 -11.27 3.27 4.82
CA ASN A 160 -10.68 3.53 6.13
C ASN A 160 -11.32 2.62 7.20
N HIS A 161 -10.81 1.40 7.34
CA HIS A 161 -11.34 0.38 8.25
C HIS A 161 -10.21 -0.34 8.96
N ASP A 162 -10.28 -0.46 10.28
CA ASP A 162 -9.27 -1.22 11.00
C ASP A 162 -9.22 -2.69 10.57
N PHE A 163 -8.04 -3.29 10.70
CA PHE A 163 -7.89 -4.73 10.54
C PHE A 163 -8.81 -5.46 11.53
N GLY A 164 -9.32 -6.60 11.10
CA GLY A 164 -10.18 -7.40 11.95
C GLY A 164 -10.94 -8.44 11.16
N SER A 165 -12.21 -8.66 11.53
CA SER A 165 -13.06 -9.58 10.80
C SER A 165 -13.26 -9.15 9.36
N LYS A 166 -13.64 -10.12 8.52
CA LYS A 166 -13.96 -9.90 7.12
C LYS A 166 -15.00 -8.78 6.96
N VAL A 167 -14.63 -7.74 6.24
CA VAL A 167 -15.54 -6.65 5.87
C VAL A 167 -16.46 -7.14 4.75
N THR A 168 -17.76 -7.21 5.01
CA THR A 168 -18.77 -7.66 4.03
C THR A 168 -19.54 -6.51 3.40
N SER A 169 -19.52 -5.34 4.02
CA SER A 169 -20.13 -4.11 3.53
C SER A 169 -19.16 -2.95 3.75
N TRP A 170 -18.80 -2.28 2.65
CA TRP A 170 -17.95 -1.10 2.62
C TRP A 170 -18.77 0.18 2.74
#